data_AF-A0A3A5RLP1-F1
#
_entry.id   AF-A0A3A5RLP1-F1
#
_cell.length_a   1.000
_cell.length_b   1.000
_cell.length_c   1.000
_cell.angle_alpha   90.00
_cell.angle_beta   90.00
_cell.angle_gamma   90.00
#
_symmetry.space_group_name_H-M   'P 1'
#
loop_
_entity.id
_entity.type
_entity.pdbx_description
1 polymer ?
#
loop_
_entity_poly.entity_id
_entity_poly.type
_entity_poly.pdbx_seq_one_letter_code
_entity_poly.pdbx_strand_id
1 'polypeptide(L)'
;MTWKSGNESTVRGYKFTYDGLDRMLNATYGETAGISTNANRFSENVTGYDKNGNIKGLQRYGQLSSAAYGMIDNLTLTLNGNQLNRVDDAVTASAYNGGFEFKNGANAADEYSYDANGNLTKDLNKGISGITYNFLNLPNVVTFSDGSTITYTYGADGTKLRTVHKIGSTTTTTDYCGNVVYENGVQKLLLTEEGYVTLSDSKYHYYLKDHQGNNRVVISQSGTVEETNHYYPFGGAFASTSNVQPYKYNGKELDSKKGLNWYDYGARHYDAALGRFTTNDRFAEKYYSMSPYQYGANNPVNNIDVNGDTIVVNPNPNGLIDNVRIFFGFDTKYQKDVKADLQQLKKDDKEIGEMIIELEKSKNVHSITRTKRGKSNSSGFDREKAKKDIPQGSIINYDPDVKTDINGNHRTPRIGLSHELQHSSDVDKGIMSYENIGNGIPMREIRAINTENKIRKRTGDAKRTEYRGRKIPQKLLE
;
A
#
# COMPACT_ATOMS: atom_id res chain seq x y z
N MET A 1 -9.87 -12.80 -0.95
CA MET A 1 -9.98 -11.52 -1.71
C MET A 1 -10.82 -11.77 -2.95
N THR A 2 -11.68 -10.84 -3.35
CA THR A 2 -12.37 -10.86 -4.66
C THR A 2 -12.27 -9.51 -5.35
N TRP A 3 -12.28 -9.50 -6.67
CA TRP A 3 -12.28 -8.26 -7.46
C TRP A 3 -13.00 -8.43 -8.81
N LYS A 4 -13.32 -7.30 -9.42
CA LYS A 4 -13.67 -7.11 -10.84
C LYS A 4 -12.84 -5.96 -11.37
N SER A 5 -12.60 -5.90 -12.67
CA SER A 5 -11.85 -4.79 -13.27
C SER A 5 -12.57 -4.27 -14.53
N GLY A 6 -12.60 -2.95 -14.68
CA GLY A 6 -13.22 -2.29 -15.82
C GLY A 6 -14.66 -2.72 -16.06
N ASN A 7 -14.97 -3.09 -17.30
CA ASN A 7 -16.29 -3.53 -17.74
C ASN A 7 -16.50 -5.05 -17.65
N GLU A 8 -15.59 -5.77 -16.99
CA GLU A 8 -15.67 -7.22 -16.90
C GLU A 8 -16.77 -7.67 -15.94
N SER A 9 -17.56 -8.67 -16.36
CA SER A 9 -18.60 -9.28 -15.52
C SER A 9 -18.03 -10.31 -14.53
N THR A 10 -16.91 -10.94 -14.90
CA THR A 10 -16.25 -12.01 -14.15
C THR A 10 -15.73 -11.51 -12.80
N VAL A 11 -16.30 -12.02 -11.71
CA VAL A 11 -15.68 -11.95 -10.39
C VAL A 11 -14.48 -12.87 -10.39
N ARG A 12 -13.32 -12.35 -10.02
CA ARG A 12 -12.10 -13.13 -9.78
C ARG A 12 -11.77 -13.08 -8.30
N GLY A 13 -11.01 -14.05 -7.82
CA GLY A 13 -10.66 -14.10 -6.41
C GLY A 13 -9.54 -15.07 -6.10
N TYR A 14 -9.01 -14.91 -4.90
CA TYR A 14 -8.04 -15.80 -4.28
C TYR A 14 -8.55 -16.28 -2.93
N LYS A 15 -8.39 -17.58 -2.70
CA LYS A 15 -8.49 -18.22 -1.37
C LYS A 15 -7.07 -18.38 -0.84
N PHE A 16 -6.80 -17.77 0.31
CA PHE A 16 -5.48 -17.75 0.91
C PHE A 16 -5.36 -18.76 2.05
N THR A 17 -4.17 -19.31 2.20
CA THR A 17 -3.75 -20.02 3.41
C THR A 17 -2.40 -19.48 3.85
N TYR A 18 -2.12 -19.58 5.14
CA TYR A 18 -0.92 -19.02 5.77
C TYR A 18 -0.29 -20.08 6.68
N ASP A 19 1.01 -19.94 6.94
CA ASP A 19 1.67 -20.71 7.97
C ASP A 19 1.44 -20.11 9.37
N GLY A 20 2.01 -20.74 10.41
CA GLY A 20 1.86 -20.28 11.79
C GLY A 20 2.53 -18.93 12.10
N LEU A 21 3.29 -18.36 11.15
CA LEU A 21 3.91 -17.04 11.25
C LEU A 21 3.20 -15.99 10.36
N ASP A 22 2.00 -16.32 9.88
CA ASP A 22 1.16 -15.47 9.01
C ASP A 22 1.81 -15.15 7.65
N ARG A 23 2.69 -16.04 7.16
CA ARG A 23 3.28 -15.95 5.81
C ARG A 23 2.42 -16.72 4.82
N MET A 24 2.23 -16.18 3.62
CA MET A 24 1.36 -16.79 2.61
C MET A 24 1.91 -18.15 2.16
N LEU A 25 1.08 -19.19 2.21
CA LEU A 25 1.40 -20.52 1.65
C LEU A 25 0.74 -20.74 0.30
N ASN A 26 -0.55 -20.45 0.19
CA ASN A 26 -1.28 -20.65 -1.06
C ASN A 26 -2.15 -19.44 -1.35
N ALA A 27 -2.22 -19.07 -2.63
CA ALA A 27 -3.20 -18.18 -3.20
C ALA A 27 -3.92 -18.90 -4.33
N THR A 28 -4.97 -19.64 -3.99
CA THR A 28 -5.73 -20.43 -4.95
C THR A 28 -6.70 -19.53 -5.71
N TYR A 29 -6.43 -19.35 -7.01
CA TYR A 29 -7.29 -18.58 -7.91
C TYR A 29 -8.62 -19.28 -8.15
N GLY A 30 -9.69 -18.49 -8.29
CA GLY A 30 -10.96 -18.93 -8.84
C GLY A 30 -11.83 -17.77 -9.30
N GLU A 31 -12.89 -18.11 -10.02
CA GLU A 31 -13.83 -17.16 -10.59
C GLU A 31 -15.24 -17.36 -10.03
N THR A 32 -16.11 -16.40 -10.33
CA THR A 32 -17.49 -16.27 -9.83
C THR A 32 -17.54 -16.00 -8.32
N ALA A 33 -18.75 -15.79 -7.79
CA ALA A 33 -18.94 -15.49 -6.36
C ALA A 33 -18.38 -16.59 -5.43
N GLY A 34 -18.36 -17.86 -5.87
CA GLY A 34 -17.87 -18.99 -5.08
C GLY A 34 -16.35 -19.22 -5.12
N ILE A 35 -15.63 -18.53 -6.02
CA ILE A 35 -14.18 -18.71 -6.27
C ILE A 35 -13.85 -20.21 -6.42
N SER A 36 -14.61 -20.90 -7.27
CA SER A 36 -14.52 -22.34 -7.49
C SER A 36 -14.52 -22.70 -8.97
N THR A 37 -15.17 -21.90 -9.80
CA THR A 37 -15.10 -21.98 -11.26
C THR A 37 -13.71 -21.56 -11.74
N ASN A 38 -13.20 -22.20 -12.80
CA ASN A 38 -11.89 -21.88 -13.39
C ASN A 38 -10.77 -21.82 -12.33
N ALA A 39 -10.86 -22.72 -11.35
CA ALA A 39 -9.90 -22.81 -10.28
C ALA A 39 -8.50 -23.09 -10.83
N ASN A 40 -7.48 -22.63 -10.09
CA ASN A 40 -6.07 -22.88 -10.38
C ASN A 40 -5.49 -22.21 -11.63
N ARG A 41 -6.25 -21.43 -12.41
CA ARG A 41 -5.70 -20.79 -13.63
C ARG A 41 -4.53 -19.83 -13.39
N PHE A 42 -4.55 -19.12 -12.27
CA PHE A 42 -3.57 -18.08 -11.91
C PHE A 42 -3.14 -18.17 -10.44
N SER A 43 -3.01 -19.39 -9.92
CA SER A 43 -2.61 -19.59 -8.51
C SER A 43 -1.12 -19.37 -8.30
N GLU A 44 -0.77 -18.94 -7.09
CA GLU A 44 0.60 -18.74 -6.65
C GLU A 44 0.76 -19.37 -5.26
N ASN A 45 1.71 -20.31 -5.11
CA ASN A 45 1.90 -21.07 -3.89
C ASN A 45 3.38 -21.07 -3.47
N VAL A 46 3.65 -20.77 -2.21
CA VAL A 46 4.98 -20.90 -1.63
C VAL A 46 5.13 -22.30 -1.03
N THR A 47 6.05 -23.08 -1.58
CA THR A 47 6.24 -24.49 -1.19
C THR A 47 7.07 -24.64 0.08
N GLY A 48 7.75 -23.58 0.51
CA GLY A 48 8.42 -23.54 1.80
C GLY A 48 9.15 -22.24 2.07
N TYR A 49 9.38 -21.99 3.35
CA TYR A 49 10.23 -20.93 3.86
C TYR A 49 11.38 -21.54 4.66
N ASP A 50 12.52 -20.86 4.69
CA ASP A 50 13.54 -21.15 5.70
C ASP A 50 13.20 -20.48 7.05
N LYS A 51 14.09 -20.62 8.04
CA LYS A 51 13.92 -20.07 9.38
C LYS A 51 13.97 -18.53 9.42
N ASN A 52 14.61 -17.89 8.43
CA ASN A 52 14.66 -16.44 8.31
C ASN A 52 13.49 -15.90 7.47
N GLY A 53 12.67 -16.78 6.89
CA GLY A 53 11.58 -16.39 5.99
C GLY A 53 12.04 -16.08 4.57
N ASN A 54 13.16 -16.60 4.11
CA ASN A 54 13.39 -16.65 2.67
C ASN A 54 12.45 -17.69 2.04
N ILE A 55 11.86 -17.34 0.89
CA ILE A 55 11.14 -18.28 0.04
C ILE A 55 12.13 -19.32 -0.46
N LYS A 56 11.84 -20.61 -0.24
CA LYS A 56 12.62 -21.74 -0.75
C LYS A 56 12.08 -22.32 -2.05
N GLY A 57 10.80 -22.10 -2.32
CA GLY A 57 10.20 -22.49 -3.59
C GLY A 57 8.86 -21.82 -3.82
N LEU A 58 8.54 -21.62 -5.10
CA LEU A 58 7.39 -20.86 -5.56
C LEU A 58 6.81 -21.56 -6.78
N GLN A 59 5.51 -21.87 -6.73
CA GLN A 59 4.76 -22.42 -7.85
C GLN A 59 3.80 -21.37 -8.38
N ARG A 60 3.75 -21.21 -9.70
CA ARG A 60 2.78 -20.36 -10.37
C ARG A 60 2.08 -21.12 -11.49
N TYR A 61 0.79 -20.85 -11.60
CA TYR A 61 -0.06 -21.35 -12.68
C TYR A 61 -0.45 -20.20 -13.57
N GLY A 62 -0.56 -20.44 -14.87
CA GLY A 62 -0.89 -19.43 -15.86
C GLY A 62 -1.48 -20.04 -17.12
N GLN A 63 -1.66 -19.19 -18.13
CA GLN A 63 -2.16 -19.60 -19.43
C GLN A 63 -1.03 -20.28 -20.23
N LEU A 64 -1.30 -21.44 -20.83
CA LEU A 64 -0.36 -22.21 -21.66
C LEU A 64 -0.70 -22.14 -23.16
N SER A 65 -1.97 -21.87 -23.49
CA SER A 65 -2.43 -21.62 -24.85
C SER A 65 -3.70 -20.76 -24.84
N SER A 66 -4.28 -20.47 -26.00
CA SER A 66 -5.55 -19.74 -26.08
C SER A 66 -6.71 -20.39 -25.28
N ALA A 67 -6.63 -21.69 -24.99
CA ALA A 67 -7.67 -22.44 -24.26
C ALA A 67 -7.17 -23.23 -23.04
N ALA A 68 -5.86 -23.35 -22.83
CA ALA A 68 -5.29 -24.18 -21.76
C ALA A 68 -4.61 -23.35 -20.67
N TYR A 69 -4.69 -23.85 -19.45
CA TYR A 69 -4.03 -23.30 -18.26
C TYR A 69 -3.32 -24.43 -17.51
N GLY A 70 -2.22 -24.11 -16.86
CA GLY A 70 -1.42 -25.08 -16.13
C GLY A 70 -0.29 -24.41 -15.37
N MET A 71 0.61 -25.23 -14.80
CA MET A 71 1.79 -24.72 -14.10
C MET A 71 2.76 -24.11 -15.12
N ILE A 72 3.23 -22.90 -14.82
CA ILE A 72 4.22 -22.15 -15.62
C ILE A 72 5.54 -21.98 -14.87
N ASP A 73 5.53 -22.11 -13.55
CA ASP A 73 6.73 -22.07 -12.72
C ASP A 73 6.63 -23.12 -11.62
N ASN A 74 7.73 -23.83 -11.37
CA ASN A 74 7.96 -24.64 -10.18
C ASN A 74 9.38 -24.40 -9.69
N LEU A 75 9.54 -23.26 -9.02
CA LEU A 75 10.84 -22.71 -8.65
C LEU A 75 11.38 -23.35 -7.39
N THR A 76 12.67 -23.69 -7.42
CA THR A 76 13.48 -24.00 -6.24
C THR A 76 14.54 -22.91 -6.10
N LEU A 77 14.50 -22.18 -4.99
CA LEU A 77 15.43 -21.11 -4.68
C LEU A 77 16.55 -21.64 -3.79
N THR A 78 17.76 -21.68 -4.32
CA THR A 78 18.98 -22.03 -3.57
C THR A 78 19.59 -20.77 -2.99
N LEU A 79 19.82 -20.75 -1.69
CA LEU A 79 20.26 -19.57 -0.93
C LEU A 79 21.59 -19.83 -0.23
N ASN A 80 22.43 -18.81 -0.12
CA ASN A 80 23.56 -18.75 0.80
C ASN A 80 23.24 -17.73 1.90
N GLY A 81 22.79 -18.23 3.06
CA GLY A 81 22.16 -17.38 4.07
C GLY A 81 20.89 -16.73 3.52
N ASN A 82 20.84 -15.40 3.47
CA ASN A 82 19.69 -14.66 2.90
C ASN A 82 19.90 -14.28 1.41
N GLN A 83 21.08 -14.51 0.85
CA GLN A 83 21.40 -14.16 -0.54
C GLN A 83 20.96 -15.28 -1.47
N LEU A 84 20.35 -14.91 -2.60
CA LEU A 84 20.01 -15.89 -3.64
C LEU A 84 21.30 -16.38 -4.29
N ASN A 85 21.40 -17.66 -4.60
CA ASN A 85 22.56 -18.19 -5.32
C ASN A 85 22.15 -18.69 -6.71
N ARG A 86 21.00 -19.38 -6.77
CA ARG A 86 20.49 -20.02 -7.99
C ARG A 86 18.97 -20.21 -7.89
N VAL A 87 18.30 -20.21 -9.04
CA VAL A 87 16.87 -20.55 -9.14
C VAL A 87 16.68 -21.61 -10.22
N ASP A 88 16.21 -22.79 -9.82
CA ASP A 88 15.85 -23.85 -10.75
C ASP A 88 14.34 -23.81 -11.01
N ASP A 89 13.95 -23.88 -12.28
CA ASP A 89 12.55 -24.06 -12.66
C ASP A 89 12.34 -25.47 -13.24
N ALA A 90 11.51 -26.27 -12.58
CA ALA A 90 11.18 -27.63 -13.03
C ALA A 90 10.08 -27.65 -14.11
N VAL A 91 9.51 -26.50 -14.47
CA VAL A 91 8.53 -26.39 -15.56
C VAL A 91 9.25 -26.04 -16.86
N THR A 92 8.97 -26.81 -17.91
CA THR A 92 9.49 -26.55 -19.26
C THR A 92 8.50 -25.80 -20.16
N ALA A 93 7.24 -25.72 -19.76
CA ALA A 93 6.18 -25.04 -20.51
C ALA A 93 6.26 -23.54 -20.24
N SER A 94 6.20 -22.73 -21.29
CA SER A 94 6.18 -21.27 -21.14
C SER A 94 4.77 -20.71 -21.06
N ALA A 95 4.63 -19.58 -20.38
CA ALA A 95 3.42 -18.78 -20.39
C ALA A 95 3.06 -18.32 -21.81
N TYR A 96 1.79 -18.48 -22.16
CA TYR A 96 1.25 -18.13 -23.47
C TYR A 96 1.42 -16.63 -23.78
N ASN A 97 1.78 -16.30 -25.03
CA ASN A 97 1.98 -14.94 -25.51
C ASN A 97 2.94 -14.08 -24.66
N GLY A 98 3.97 -14.71 -24.06
CA GLY A 98 4.92 -14.00 -23.21
C GLY A 98 4.29 -13.50 -21.92
N GLY A 99 3.30 -14.24 -21.38
CA GLY A 99 2.73 -13.98 -20.07
C GLY A 99 3.78 -14.02 -18.96
N PHE A 100 3.39 -13.57 -17.78
CA PHE A 100 4.28 -13.50 -16.63
C PHE A 100 4.73 -14.89 -16.20
N GLU A 101 6.04 -15.12 -16.19
CA GLU A 101 6.73 -16.33 -15.71
C GLU A 101 8.16 -15.94 -15.31
N PHE A 102 8.83 -16.78 -14.51
CA PHE A 102 10.28 -16.70 -14.35
C PHE A 102 10.95 -17.18 -15.64
N LYS A 103 11.98 -16.47 -16.08
CA LYS A 103 12.75 -16.86 -17.26
C LYS A 103 14.06 -17.47 -16.80
N ASN A 104 14.11 -18.80 -16.83
CA ASN A 104 15.33 -19.54 -16.54
C ASN A 104 16.33 -19.39 -17.70
N GLY A 105 17.11 -18.31 -17.66
CA GLY A 105 18.05 -17.91 -18.71
C GLY A 105 19.47 -18.45 -18.52
N ALA A 106 19.76 -19.04 -17.37
CA ALA A 106 21.07 -19.60 -17.04
C ALA A 106 20.91 -21.00 -16.43
N ASN A 107 22.00 -21.77 -16.43
CA ASN A 107 22.06 -23.03 -15.69
C ASN A 107 23.50 -23.18 -15.19
N ALA A 108 23.84 -22.30 -14.24
CA ALA A 108 25.17 -22.21 -13.66
C ALA A 108 25.13 -22.65 -12.19
N ALA A 109 26.29 -22.95 -11.60
CA ALA A 109 26.36 -23.21 -10.16
C ALA A 109 26.01 -21.94 -9.36
N ASP A 110 26.56 -20.80 -9.77
CA ASP A 110 26.30 -19.48 -9.20
C ASP A 110 25.68 -18.57 -10.27
N GLU A 111 24.39 -18.27 -10.14
CA GLU A 111 23.65 -17.43 -11.08
C GLU A 111 23.43 -16.00 -10.55
N TYR A 112 23.44 -15.88 -9.23
CA TYR A 112 23.29 -14.64 -8.51
C TYR A 112 24.58 -14.35 -7.73
N SER A 113 25.02 -13.10 -7.71
CA SER A 113 26.20 -12.66 -6.95
C SER A 113 25.89 -11.37 -6.22
N TYR A 114 26.63 -11.10 -5.14
CA TYR A 114 26.41 -9.94 -4.29
C TYR A 114 27.73 -9.24 -3.97
N ASP A 115 27.68 -7.93 -3.73
CA ASP A 115 28.80 -7.20 -3.14
C ASP A 115 28.86 -7.41 -1.61
N ALA A 116 29.88 -6.83 -0.97
CA ALA A 116 30.08 -6.94 0.48
C ALA A 116 28.97 -6.26 1.31
N ASN A 117 28.21 -5.34 0.72
CA ASN A 117 27.05 -4.69 1.36
C ASN A 117 25.75 -5.50 1.19
N GLY A 118 25.82 -6.61 0.43
CA GLY A 118 24.68 -7.47 0.13
C GLY A 118 23.80 -6.92 -0.99
N ASN A 119 24.34 -6.10 -1.88
CA ASN A 119 23.63 -5.68 -3.08
C ASN A 119 23.84 -6.68 -4.21
N LEU A 120 22.78 -7.03 -4.94
CA LEU A 120 22.85 -7.93 -6.09
C LEU A 120 23.77 -7.35 -7.17
N THR A 121 24.84 -8.04 -7.54
CA THR A 121 25.77 -7.60 -8.59
C THR A 121 25.62 -8.36 -9.90
N LYS A 122 25.00 -9.54 -9.89
CA LYS A 122 24.76 -10.36 -11.09
C LYS A 122 23.44 -11.11 -10.98
N ASP A 123 22.74 -11.24 -12.09
CA ASP A 123 21.58 -12.11 -12.27
C ASP A 123 21.67 -12.68 -13.70
N LEU A 124 22.23 -13.88 -13.81
CA LEU A 124 22.46 -14.50 -15.11
C LEU A 124 21.15 -14.88 -15.82
N ASN A 125 20.06 -15.11 -15.08
CA ASN A 125 18.76 -15.45 -15.66
C ASN A 125 18.16 -14.28 -16.45
N LYS A 126 18.47 -13.04 -16.06
CA LYS A 126 18.13 -11.82 -16.82
C LYS A 126 19.26 -11.34 -17.74
N GLY A 127 20.36 -12.09 -17.82
CA GLY A 127 21.55 -11.69 -18.56
C GLY A 127 22.28 -10.48 -17.97
N ILE A 128 22.07 -10.18 -16.68
CA ILE A 128 22.74 -9.08 -15.98
C ILE A 128 24.13 -9.56 -15.58
N SER A 129 25.16 -8.98 -16.21
CA SER A 129 26.56 -9.31 -16.00
C SER A 129 27.23 -8.47 -14.91
N GLY A 130 26.62 -7.34 -14.54
CA GLY A 130 27.14 -6.44 -13.51
C GLY A 130 26.10 -5.42 -13.05
N ILE A 131 26.10 -5.10 -11.76
CA ILE A 131 25.40 -3.95 -11.19
C ILE A 131 26.37 -3.19 -10.29
N THR A 132 26.45 -1.87 -10.49
CA THR A 132 27.19 -0.97 -9.60
C THR A 132 26.21 -0.17 -8.77
N TYR A 133 26.62 0.23 -7.57
CA TYR A 133 25.76 0.90 -6.59
C TYR A 133 26.36 2.22 -6.12
N ASN A 134 25.50 3.15 -5.72
CA ASN A 134 25.91 4.36 -5.01
C ASN A 134 26.03 4.10 -3.49
N PHE A 135 26.40 5.12 -2.73
CA PHE A 135 26.56 5.03 -1.26
C PHE A 135 25.25 4.79 -0.49
N LEU A 136 24.09 4.88 -1.14
CA LEU A 136 22.77 4.56 -0.58
C LEU A 136 22.32 3.13 -0.91
N ASN A 137 23.20 2.31 -1.51
CA ASN A 137 22.86 0.98 -2.03
C ASN A 137 21.75 1.00 -3.10
N LEU A 138 21.62 2.11 -3.85
CA LEU A 138 20.75 2.20 -5.03
C LEU A 138 21.56 1.88 -6.30
N PRO A 139 21.02 1.11 -7.27
CA PRO A 139 21.72 0.76 -8.49
C PRO A 139 22.12 2.01 -9.29
N ASN A 140 23.40 2.19 -9.60
CA ASN A 140 23.89 3.25 -10.48
C ASN A 140 23.85 2.80 -11.95
N VAL A 141 24.39 1.62 -12.25
CA VAL A 141 24.41 1.05 -13.60
C VAL A 141 24.12 -0.45 -13.53
N VAL A 142 23.11 -0.90 -14.25
CA VAL A 142 22.86 -2.32 -14.57
C VAL A 142 23.43 -2.58 -15.97
N THR A 143 24.32 -3.56 -16.08
CA THR A 143 24.98 -3.95 -17.33
C THR A 143 24.54 -5.36 -17.73
N PHE A 144 24.15 -5.50 -18.99
CA PHE A 144 23.77 -6.78 -19.58
C PHE A 144 24.92 -7.41 -20.34
N SER A 145 24.87 -8.73 -20.55
CA SER A 145 25.90 -9.51 -21.25
C SER A 145 26.13 -9.08 -22.70
N ASP A 146 25.14 -8.47 -23.34
CA ASP A 146 25.24 -7.92 -24.70
C ASP A 146 25.78 -6.48 -24.75
N GLY A 147 26.20 -5.92 -23.60
CA GLY A 147 26.70 -4.55 -23.48
C GLY A 147 25.62 -3.48 -23.35
N SER A 148 24.33 -3.84 -23.38
CA SER A 148 23.24 -2.93 -23.02
C SER A 148 23.38 -2.49 -21.56
N THR A 149 22.92 -1.28 -21.26
CA THR A 149 22.97 -0.72 -19.91
C THR A 149 21.69 0.01 -19.53
N ILE A 150 21.42 0.04 -18.23
CA ILE A 150 20.43 0.93 -17.61
C ILE A 150 21.16 1.72 -16.54
N THR A 151 21.22 3.04 -16.72
CA THR A 151 21.90 3.95 -15.79
C THR A 151 20.87 4.77 -15.05
N TYR A 152 21.03 4.92 -13.74
CA TYR A 152 20.15 5.70 -12.89
C TYR A 152 20.91 6.88 -12.29
N THR A 153 20.24 8.02 -12.17
CA THR A 153 20.75 9.20 -11.45
C THR A 153 19.81 9.54 -10.33
N TYR A 154 20.36 9.81 -9.15
CA TYR A 154 19.60 10.12 -7.95
C TYR A 154 20.04 11.44 -7.34
N GLY A 155 19.13 12.07 -6.60
CA GLY A 155 19.47 13.10 -5.62
C GLY A 155 20.22 12.51 -4.43
N ALA A 156 20.80 13.38 -3.61
CA ALA A 156 21.53 12.96 -2.40
C ALA A 156 20.63 12.28 -1.35
N ASP A 157 19.32 12.51 -1.43
CA ASP A 157 18.27 11.89 -0.61
C ASP A 157 17.79 10.53 -1.15
N GLY A 158 18.31 10.09 -2.30
CA GLY A 158 17.89 8.85 -2.97
C GLY A 158 16.70 9.02 -3.91
N THR A 159 16.18 10.23 -4.11
CA THR A 159 15.12 10.47 -5.10
C THR A 159 15.64 10.18 -6.51
N LYS A 160 14.98 9.31 -7.28
CA LYS A 160 15.35 9.04 -8.68
C LYS A 160 15.06 10.26 -9.55
N LEU A 161 16.09 10.76 -10.23
CA LEU A 161 16.03 11.95 -11.09
C LEU A 161 16.07 11.59 -12.58
N ARG A 162 16.75 10.51 -12.95
CA ARG A 162 16.87 10.07 -14.35
C ARG A 162 17.08 8.57 -14.46
N THR A 163 16.55 7.99 -15.53
CA THR A 163 16.92 6.67 -16.03
C THR A 163 17.36 6.79 -17.49
N VAL A 164 18.49 6.16 -17.85
CA VAL A 164 18.97 6.07 -19.24
C VAL A 164 19.05 4.60 -19.60
N HIS A 165 18.19 4.17 -20.52
CA HIS A 165 18.25 2.83 -21.11
C HIS A 165 19.02 2.90 -22.42
N LYS A 166 20.20 2.29 -22.48
CA LYS A 166 20.97 2.10 -23.71
C LYS A 166 20.91 0.63 -24.09
N ILE A 167 20.00 0.28 -25.00
CA ILE A 167 19.71 -1.10 -25.40
C ILE A 167 20.09 -1.27 -26.86
N GLY A 168 21.17 -2.04 -27.10
CA GLY A 168 21.82 -2.06 -28.41
C GLY A 168 22.22 -0.64 -28.85
N SER A 169 21.73 -0.20 -30.01
CA SER A 169 21.96 1.15 -30.55
C SER A 169 20.96 2.20 -30.05
N THR A 170 19.85 1.78 -29.42
CA THR A 170 18.79 2.69 -29.00
C THR A 170 19.07 3.24 -27.61
N THR A 171 18.97 4.56 -27.45
CA THR A 171 19.02 5.22 -26.15
C THR A 171 17.68 5.87 -25.85
N THR A 172 17.11 5.60 -24.68
CA THR A 172 15.96 6.32 -24.14
C THR A 172 16.35 6.93 -22.81
N THR A 173 16.15 8.24 -22.67
CA THR A 173 16.36 8.96 -21.41
C THR A 173 15.01 9.36 -20.84
N THR A 174 14.77 9.02 -19.58
CA THR A 174 13.58 9.44 -18.83
C THR A 174 14.02 10.32 -17.67
N ASP A 175 13.53 11.55 -17.61
CA ASP A 175 13.81 12.49 -16.52
C ASP A 175 12.57 12.65 -15.63
N TYR A 176 12.79 12.65 -14.32
CA TYR A 176 11.77 12.79 -13.30
C TYR A 176 11.94 14.13 -12.57
N CYS A 177 11.15 15.12 -12.97
CA CYS A 177 11.22 16.49 -12.48
C CYS A 177 10.01 16.78 -11.58
N GLY A 178 10.09 16.34 -10.32
CA GLY A 178 8.94 16.36 -9.42
C GLY A 178 7.84 15.43 -9.96
N ASN A 179 6.67 15.98 -10.27
CA ASN A 179 5.57 15.22 -10.86
C ASN A 179 5.55 15.24 -12.40
N VAL A 180 6.48 15.91 -13.07
CA VAL A 180 6.57 15.90 -14.53
C VAL A 180 7.61 14.88 -14.98
N VAL A 181 7.22 13.98 -15.87
CA VAL A 181 8.09 12.98 -16.50
C VAL A 181 8.37 13.40 -17.94
N TYR A 182 9.65 13.48 -18.28
CA TYR A 182 10.11 13.71 -19.64
C TYR A 182 10.68 12.43 -20.24
N GLU A 183 10.51 12.23 -21.54
CA GLU A 183 11.19 11.19 -22.30
C GLU A 183 11.92 11.83 -23.48
N ASN A 184 13.23 11.60 -23.56
CA ASN A 184 14.12 12.20 -24.56
C ASN A 184 13.99 13.73 -24.64
N GLY A 185 13.85 14.39 -23.48
CA GLY A 185 13.69 15.84 -23.38
C GLY A 185 12.27 16.36 -23.65
N VAL A 186 11.31 15.50 -24.00
CA VAL A 186 9.92 15.89 -24.28
C VAL A 186 9.05 15.59 -23.06
N GLN A 187 8.24 16.56 -22.64
CA GLN A 187 7.24 16.38 -21.59
C GLN A 187 6.23 15.28 -21.99
N LYS A 188 6.18 14.20 -21.21
CA LYS A 188 5.33 13.04 -21.52
C LYS A 188 4.13 12.98 -20.58
N LEU A 189 4.38 12.96 -19.27
CA LEU A 189 3.35 12.80 -18.25
C LEU A 189 3.46 13.86 -17.16
N LEU A 190 2.32 14.31 -16.64
CA LEU A 190 2.22 14.99 -15.35
C LEU A 190 1.48 14.04 -14.39
N LEU A 191 2.17 13.51 -13.40
CA LEU A 191 1.61 12.61 -12.40
C LEU A 191 0.68 13.37 -11.45
N THR A 192 -0.43 12.74 -11.09
CA THR A 192 -1.42 13.26 -10.13
C THR A 192 -1.73 12.21 -9.05
N GLU A 193 -2.42 12.62 -7.98
CA GLU A 193 -2.86 11.72 -6.90
C GLU A 193 -3.59 10.48 -7.40
N GLU A 194 -4.51 10.72 -8.34
CA GLU A 194 -5.47 9.74 -8.81
C GLU A 194 -5.12 9.19 -10.20
N GLY A 195 -3.95 9.53 -10.76
CA GLY A 195 -3.67 9.22 -12.15
C GLY A 195 -2.52 10.02 -12.76
N TYR A 196 -2.72 10.45 -14.01
CA TYR A 196 -1.76 11.30 -14.72
C TYR A 196 -2.45 12.11 -15.83
N VAL A 197 -1.77 13.14 -16.30
CA VAL A 197 -2.13 13.87 -17.52
C VAL A 197 -1.11 13.54 -18.59
N THR A 198 -1.57 13.16 -19.78
CA THR A 198 -0.70 13.09 -20.96
C THR A 198 -0.45 14.51 -21.45
N LEU A 199 0.79 14.98 -21.41
CA LEU A 199 1.11 16.39 -21.64
C LEU A 199 1.04 16.79 -23.12
N SER A 200 1.17 15.84 -24.05
CA SER A 200 1.05 16.12 -25.48
C SER A 200 -0.37 16.51 -25.92
N ASP A 201 -1.40 16.05 -25.20
CA ASP A 201 -2.80 16.35 -25.53
C ASP A 201 -3.63 16.86 -24.33
N SER A 202 -2.98 17.07 -23.18
CA SER A 202 -3.58 17.56 -21.94
C SER A 202 -4.77 16.73 -21.42
N LYS A 203 -4.82 15.42 -21.74
CA LYS A 203 -5.91 14.54 -21.26
C LYS A 203 -5.59 13.91 -19.91
N TYR A 204 -6.59 13.89 -19.04
CA TYR A 204 -6.52 13.19 -17.76
C TYR A 204 -6.80 11.69 -17.92
N HIS A 205 -6.07 10.90 -17.15
CA HIS A 205 -6.21 9.46 -17.01
C HIS A 205 -6.25 9.16 -15.51
N TYR A 206 -7.13 8.25 -15.08
CA TYR A 206 -7.36 7.94 -13.67
C TYR A 206 -7.13 6.47 -13.37
N TYR A 207 -6.59 6.20 -12.19
CA TYR A 207 -6.33 4.86 -11.68
C TYR A 207 -7.46 4.39 -10.78
N LEU A 208 -8.03 3.22 -11.08
CA LEU A 208 -8.86 2.48 -10.14
C LEU A 208 -7.98 1.44 -9.43
N LYS A 209 -7.70 1.73 -8.15
CA LYS A 209 -6.77 0.96 -7.31
C LYS A 209 -7.49 -0.02 -6.40
N ASP A 210 -6.87 -1.18 -6.12
CA ASP A 210 -7.36 -2.10 -5.09
C ASP A 210 -6.98 -1.66 -3.66
N HIS A 211 -7.20 -2.54 -2.67
CA HIS A 211 -6.96 -2.24 -1.26
C HIS A 211 -5.47 -2.02 -0.94
N GLN A 212 -4.56 -2.52 -1.77
CA GLN A 212 -3.11 -2.38 -1.61
C GLN A 212 -2.53 -1.24 -2.44
N GLY A 213 -3.38 -0.53 -3.19
CA GLY A 213 -2.95 0.50 -4.12
C GLY A 213 -2.55 0.00 -5.51
N ASN A 214 -2.73 -1.30 -5.82
CA ASN A 214 -2.38 -1.81 -7.15
C ASN A 214 -3.28 -1.17 -8.21
N ASN A 215 -2.70 -0.64 -9.29
CA ASN A 215 -3.45 -0.07 -10.42
C ASN A 215 -4.13 -1.21 -11.19
N ARG A 216 -5.42 -1.45 -10.92
CA ARG A 216 -6.23 -2.52 -11.56
C ARG A 216 -6.87 -2.04 -12.86
N VAL A 217 -7.22 -0.77 -12.96
CA VAL A 217 -7.80 -0.17 -14.16
C VAL A 217 -7.22 1.22 -14.38
N VAL A 218 -6.93 1.56 -15.62
CA VAL A 218 -6.71 2.94 -16.08
C VAL A 218 -7.94 3.34 -16.89
N ILE A 219 -8.53 4.48 -16.57
CA ILE A 219 -9.67 5.05 -17.31
C ILE A 219 -9.32 6.43 -17.84
N SER A 220 -9.81 6.75 -19.03
CA SER A 220 -9.71 8.10 -19.59
C SER A 220 -10.59 9.09 -18.80
N GLN A 221 -10.41 10.37 -19.04
CA GLN A 221 -11.29 11.42 -18.49
C GLN A 221 -12.77 11.29 -18.87
N SER A 222 -13.09 10.54 -19.94
CA SER A 222 -14.46 10.23 -20.34
C SER A 222 -15.01 8.96 -19.68
N GLY A 223 -14.24 8.30 -18.81
CA GLY A 223 -14.60 7.04 -18.15
C GLY A 223 -14.41 5.79 -19.01
N THR A 224 -13.71 5.89 -20.13
CA THR A 224 -13.40 4.74 -21.00
C THR A 224 -12.25 3.93 -20.40
N VAL A 225 -12.38 2.61 -20.34
CA VAL A 225 -11.29 1.72 -19.88
C VAL A 225 -10.17 1.70 -20.92
N GLU A 226 -8.96 2.07 -20.51
CA GLU A 226 -7.75 2.12 -21.35
C GLU A 226 -6.81 0.94 -21.06
N GLU A 227 -6.77 0.50 -19.81
CA GLU A 227 -5.95 -0.62 -19.37
C GLU A 227 -6.62 -1.33 -18.20
N THR A 228 -6.59 -2.66 -18.19
CA THR A 228 -6.98 -3.50 -17.04
C THR A 228 -5.79 -4.37 -16.69
N ASN A 229 -5.46 -4.49 -15.40
CA ASN A 229 -4.38 -5.34 -14.89
C ASN A 229 -4.89 -6.33 -13.85
N HIS A 230 -4.30 -7.52 -13.87
CA HIS A 230 -4.49 -8.53 -12.84
C HIS A 230 -3.15 -9.07 -12.36
N TYR A 231 -3.00 -9.18 -11.05
CA TYR A 231 -1.75 -9.49 -10.39
C TYR A 231 -1.83 -10.79 -9.60
N TYR A 232 -0.77 -11.60 -9.67
CA TYR A 232 -0.44 -12.57 -8.64
C TYR A 232 -0.20 -11.83 -7.31
N PRO A 233 -0.38 -12.50 -6.15
CA PRO A 233 -0.16 -11.90 -4.84
C PRO A 233 1.17 -11.15 -4.71
N PHE A 234 2.30 -11.73 -5.15
CA PHE A 234 3.62 -11.09 -5.12
C PHE A 234 3.85 -10.04 -6.23
N GLY A 235 2.82 -9.72 -7.01
CA GLY A 235 2.80 -8.54 -7.89
C GLY A 235 3.10 -8.79 -9.36
N GLY A 236 3.30 -10.05 -9.77
CA GLY A 236 3.42 -10.39 -11.18
C GLY A 236 2.11 -10.16 -11.94
N ALA A 237 2.14 -9.38 -13.03
CA ALA A 237 0.94 -9.11 -13.83
C ALA A 237 0.64 -10.30 -14.76
N PHE A 238 -0.33 -11.15 -14.40
CA PHE A 238 -0.67 -12.34 -15.19
C PHE A 238 -1.60 -12.06 -16.38
N ALA A 239 -2.26 -10.91 -16.38
CA ALA A 239 -3.07 -10.44 -17.49
C ALA A 239 -3.11 -8.92 -17.52
N SER A 240 -2.93 -8.37 -18.72
CA SER A 240 -3.13 -6.95 -18.99
C SER A 240 -3.73 -6.74 -20.38
N THR A 241 -4.66 -5.80 -20.53
CA THR A 241 -5.30 -5.52 -21.84
C THR A 241 -4.48 -4.58 -22.72
N SER A 242 -3.56 -3.81 -22.13
CA SER A 242 -2.72 -2.83 -22.81
C SER A 242 -1.51 -2.46 -21.92
N ASN A 243 -0.62 -1.60 -22.40
CA ASN A 243 0.45 -1.04 -21.57
C ASN A 243 0.58 0.46 -21.82
N VAL A 244 -0.35 1.23 -21.27
CA VAL A 244 -0.43 2.68 -21.54
C VAL A 244 0.49 3.50 -20.62
N GLN A 245 0.94 2.91 -19.51
CA GLN A 245 1.72 3.60 -18.48
C GLN A 245 2.49 2.60 -17.59
N PRO A 246 3.63 2.97 -16.97
CA PRO A 246 4.51 2.02 -16.29
C PRO A 246 4.17 1.70 -14.82
N TYR A 247 3.22 2.40 -14.19
CA TYR A 247 2.91 2.27 -12.77
C TYR A 247 1.88 1.17 -12.50
N LYS A 248 2.30 0.05 -11.90
CA LYS A 248 1.47 -1.18 -11.81
C LYS A 248 1.16 -1.61 -10.36
N TYR A 249 1.95 -2.54 -9.83
CA TYR A 249 1.75 -3.16 -8.51
C TYR A 249 2.18 -2.21 -7.39
N ASN A 250 1.30 -2.04 -6.40
CA ASN A 250 1.18 -0.93 -5.45
C ASN A 250 1.12 0.46 -6.08
N GLY A 251 1.25 0.57 -7.41
CA GLY A 251 1.50 1.79 -8.16
C GLY A 251 2.95 1.90 -8.63
N LYS A 252 3.89 0.99 -8.31
CA LYS A 252 5.34 1.22 -8.49
C LYS A 252 5.64 1.20 -9.96
N GLU A 253 6.61 2.01 -10.36
CA GLU A 253 7.10 1.99 -11.73
C GLU A 253 7.72 0.63 -12.00
N LEU A 254 7.17 -0.07 -13.00
CA LEU A 254 7.74 -1.31 -13.51
C LEU A 254 8.67 -0.98 -14.67
N ASP A 255 9.96 -1.24 -14.49
CA ASP A 255 10.93 -1.21 -15.58
C ASP A 255 11.02 -2.61 -16.21
N SER A 256 10.32 -2.80 -17.32
CA SER A 256 10.33 -4.05 -18.10
C SER A 256 11.37 -4.04 -19.23
N LYS A 257 12.10 -2.95 -19.42
CA LYS A 257 13.02 -2.84 -20.55
C LYS A 257 14.14 -3.87 -20.42
N LYS A 258 14.50 -4.48 -21.56
CA LYS A 258 15.47 -5.58 -21.65
C LYS A 258 15.15 -6.80 -20.77
N GLY A 259 13.90 -6.96 -20.32
CA GLY A 259 13.49 -8.06 -19.46
C GLY A 259 13.89 -7.87 -17.99
N LEU A 260 14.28 -6.66 -17.57
CA LEU A 260 14.62 -6.36 -16.18
C LEU A 260 13.47 -6.74 -15.24
N ASN A 261 12.25 -6.28 -15.56
CA ASN A 261 11.01 -6.56 -14.84
C ASN A 261 11.10 -6.29 -13.34
N TRP A 262 11.72 -5.17 -12.98
CA TRP A 262 11.83 -4.72 -11.59
C TRP A 262 10.90 -3.56 -11.31
N TYR A 263 10.29 -3.62 -10.13
CA TYR A 263 9.58 -2.49 -9.56
C TYR A 263 10.56 -1.61 -8.79
N ASP A 264 10.60 -0.33 -9.11
CA ASP A 264 11.33 0.66 -8.31
C ASP A 264 10.49 1.06 -7.11
N TYR A 265 10.89 0.62 -5.90
CA TYR A 265 10.22 0.97 -4.66
C TYR A 265 10.69 2.28 -4.04
N GLY A 266 11.77 2.88 -4.56
CA GLY A 266 12.45 4.05 -4.01
C GLY A 266 13.74 3.67 -3.31
N ALA A 267 13.65 3.01 -2.15
CA ALA A 267 14.82 2.59 -1.37
C ALA A 267 15.47 1.29 -1.90
N ARG A 268 14.71 0.46 -2.61
CA ARG A 268 15.14 -0.83 -3.18
C ARG A 268 14.42 -1.11 -4.50
N HIS A 269 14.98 -2.01 -5.30
CA HIS A 269 14.30 -2.58 -6.45
C HIS A 269 13.75 -3.97 -6.11
N TYR A 270 12.56 -4.28 -6.61
CA TYR A 270 11.81 -5.49 -6.28
C TYR A 270 11.56 -6.34 -7.52
N ASP A 271 11.84 -7.64 -7.41
CA ASP A 271 11.55 -8.61 -8.46
C ASP A 271 10.32 -9.46 -8.08
N ALA A 272 9.21 -9.19 -8.76
CA ALA A 272 7.95 -9.89 -8.53
C ALA A 272 8.00 -11.37 -8.95
N ALA A 273 8.89 -11.77 -9.86
CA ALA A 273 9.02 -13.17 -10.28
C ALA A 273 9.62 -14.04 -9.16
N LEU A 274 10.39 -13.42 -8.26
CA LEU A 274 11.06 -14.04 -7.14
C LEU A 274 10.43 -13.72 -5.77
N GLY A 275 9.52 -12.73 -5.71
CA GLY A 275 8.89 -12.31 -4.47
C GLY A 275 9.85 -11.59 -3.49
N ARG A 276 10.92 -10.96 -3.99
CA ARG A 276 12.00 -10.39 -3.14
C ARG A 276 12.67 -9.14 -3.72
N PHE A 277 13.28 -8.37 -2.84
CA PHE A 277 14.15 -7.24 -3.16
C PHE A 277 15.55 -7.67 -3.61
N THR A 278 16.22 -6.79 -4.35
CA THR A 278 17.56 -7.00 -4.91
C THR A 278 18.69 -6.54 -3.97
N THR A 279 18.37 -5.80 -2.91
CA THR A 279 19.33 -5.28 -1.93
C THR A 279 18.79 -5.43 -0.50
N ASN A 280 19.70 -5.33 0.48
CA ASN A 280 19.34 -5.39 1.89
C ASN A 280 18.42 -4.23 2.29
N ASP A 281 17.47 -4.52 3.19
CA ASP A 281 16.70 -3.49 3.88
C ASP A 281 17.62 -2.58 4.71
N ARG A 282 17.54 -1.26 4.52
CA ARG A 282 18.27 -0.29 5.35
C ARG A 282 17.81 -0.30 6.81
N PHE A 283 16.62 -0.81 7.09
CA PHE A 283 16.06 -1.01 8.43
C PHE A 283 16.00 -2.50 8.79
N ALA A 284 16.86 -3.35 8.23
CA ALA A 284 16.91 -4.78 8.55
C ALA A 284 17.02 -5.05 10.06
N GLU A 285 17.71 -4.19 10.81
CA GLU A 285 17.81 -4.27 12.29
C GLU A 285 16.45 -4.12 13.00
N LYS A 286 15.42 -3.58 12.37
CA LYS A 286 14.06 -3.58 12.93
C LYS A 286 13.38 -4.94 12.79
N TYR A 287 13.89 -5.79 11.91
CA TYR A 287 13.26 -7.02 11.43
C TYR A 287 14.20 -8.23 11.63
N TYR A 288 14.81 -8.39 12.81
CA TYR A 288 15.81 -9.44 13.06
C TYR A 288 15.36 -10.88 12.75
N SER A 289 14.06 -11.17 12.89
CA SER A 289 13.49 -12.50 12.61
C SER A 289 13.15 -12.73 11.13
N MET A 290 13.56 -11.81 10.26
CA MET A 290 13.14 -11.71 8.88
C MET A 290 14.36 -11.54 7.97
N SER A 291 14.36 -12.21 6.82
CA SER A 291 15.29 -11.95 5.73
C SER A 291 15.21 -10.48 5.31
N PRO A 292 16.35 -9.79 5.15
CA PRO A 292 16.41 -8.40 4.71
C PRO A 292 16.01 -8.21 3.24
N TYR A 293 15.70 -9.28 2.51
CA TYR A 293 15.27 -9.22 1.11
C TYR A 293 13.79 -9.50 0.91
N GLN A 294 13.04 -9.90 1.94
CA GLN A 294 11.64 -10.31 1.75
C GLN A 294 10.72 -9.12 1.51
N TYR A 295 9.66 -9.33 0.74
CA TYR A 295 8.62 -8.33 0.53
C TYR A 295 7.44 -8.54 1.50
N GLY A 296 7.01 -7.46 2.15
CA GLY A 296 5.77 -7.45 2.94
C GLY A 296 5.68 -8.54 4.02
N ALA A 297 6.81 -8.91 4.65
CA ALA A 297 6.89 -10.05 5.58
C ALA A 297 6.36 -11.39 5.01
N ASN A 298 6.44 -11.58 3.68
CA ASN A 298 5.83 -12.68 2.92
C ASN A 298 4.30 -12.80 3.08
N ASN A 299 3.62 -11.72 3.44
CA ASN A 299 2.17 -11.63 3.43
C ASN A 299 1.73 -10.51 2.47
N PRO A 300 1.92 -10.71 1.15
CA PRO A 300 1.78 -9.66 0.14
C PRO A 300 0.34 -9.27 -0.14
N VAL A 301 -0.63 -9.71 0.67
CA VAL A 301 -2.06 -9.36 0.58
C VAL A 301 -2.46 -8.45 1.73
N ASN A 302 -1.89 -8.71 2.92
CA ASN A 302 -2.16 -7.94 4.13
C ASN A 302 -1.12 -6.84 4.36
N ASN A 303 0.06 -6.96 3.76
CA ASN A 303 1.16 -6.05 3.98
C ASN A 303 1.60 -5.40 2.67
N ILE A 304 2.08 -4.17 2.77
CA ILE A 304 2.76 -3.47 1.68
C ILE A 304 4.12 -3.00 2.18
N ASP A 305 5.15 -3.05 1.34
CA ASP A 305 6.36 -2.27 1.60
C ASP A 305 6.22 -0.94 0.86
N VAL A 306 6.12 0.16 1.60
CA VAL A 306 5.74 1.43 1.00
C VAL A 306 6.85 2.03 0.15
N ASN A 307 8.08 2.00 0.67
CA ASN A 307 9.25 2.63 0.03
C ASN A 307 10.35 1.62 -0.27
N GLY A 308 10.10 0.31 -0.10
CA GLY A 308 11.15 -0.68 -0.17
C GLY A 308 12.08 -0.59 1.03
N ASP A 309 11.59 -0.22 2.20
CA ASP A 309 12.34 -0.19 3.46
C ASP A 309 11.43 -0.24 4.70
N THR A 310 10.12 -0.15 4.50
CA THR A 310 9.16 0.01 5.59
C THR A 310 7.94 -0.83 5.30
N ILE A 311 7.86 -1.96 5.99
CA ILE A 311 6.69 -2.84 5.96
C ILE A 311 5.55 -2.17 6.73
N VAL A 312 4.48 -1.87 6.02
CA VAL A 312 3.17 -1.56 6.60
C VAL A 312 2.37 -2.86 6.59
N VAL A 313 2.27 -3.47 7.75
CA VAL A 313 1.27 -4.49 8.03
C VAL A 313 -0.08 -3.78 8.09
N ASN A 314 -1.13 -4.34 7.50
CA ASN A 314 -2.52 -3.86 7.64
C ASN A 314 -2.70 -3.16 9.00
N PRO A 315 -2.84 -1.83 9.04
CA PRO A 315 -2.58 -1.08 10.25
C PRO A 315 -3.62 -1.41 11.31
N ASN A 316 -3.09 -1.77 12.49
CA ASN A 316 -3.58 -1.49 13.84
C ASN A 316 -2.30 -1.24 14.67
N PRO A 317 -2.23 -0.49 15.79
CA PRO A 317 -3.21 0.36 16.44
C PRO A 317 -2.71 1.63 17.21
N ASN A 318 -1.41 1.86 17.40
CA ASN A 318 -0.93 2.74 18.49
C ASN A 318 -0.39 4.05 17.95
N GLY A 319 -1.36 4.81 17.49
CA GLY A 319 -1.22 6.04 16.76
C GLY A 319 -2.53 6.18 16.00
N LEU A 320 -3.16 7.34 16.05
CA LEU A 320 -4.29 7.66 15.18
C LEU A 320 -3.78 7.65 13.74
N ILE A 321 -3.76 6.48 13.11
CA ILE A 321 -3.15 6.34 11.78
C ILE A 321 -4.18 6.74 10.74
N ASP A 322 -3.78 7.76 9.99
CA ASP A 322 -4.33 8.21 8.73
C ASP A 322 -4.17 7.13 7.67
N ASN A 323 -5.28 6.60 7.14
CA ASN A 323 -5.26 5.91 5.85
C ASN A 323 -5.12 6.96 4.73
N VAL A 324 -3.90 7.40 4.42
CA VAL A 324 -3.63 8.03 3.12
C VAL A 324 -2.58 7.22 2.38
N ARG A 325 -3.02 6.70 1.23
CA ARG A 325 -2.26 5.92 0.27
C ARG A 325 -0.97 6.65 -0.08
N ILE A 326 0.19 6.07 0.25
CA ILE A 326 1.48 6.60 -0.18
C ILE A 326 1.74 6.01 -1.55
N PHE A 327 1.73 6.84 -2.59
CA PHE A 327 2.32 6.39 -3.85
C PHE A 327 2.89 7.44 -4.80
N PHE A 328 2.36 8.67 -4.85
CA PHE A 328 2.87 9.69 -5.79
C PHE A 328 2.89 11.10 -5.22
N GLY A 329 3.45 11.30 -4.03
CA GLY A 329 3.79 12.67 -3.60
C GLY A 329 2.64 13.67 -3.44
N PHE A 330 1.40 13.23 -3.21
CA PHE A 330 0.22 14.07 -2.98
C PHE A 330 -0.83 13.16 -2.26
N ASP A 331 -1.51 13.43 -1.14
CA ASP A 331 -1.90 14.67 -0.44
C ASP A 331 -1.22 14.78 0.96
N THR A 332 -0.17 15.60 1.06
CA THR A 332 0.45 15.96 2.34
C THR A 332 -0.43 16.89 3.18
N LYS A 333 -1.44 17.54 2.58
CA LYS A 333 -2.24 18.56 3.23
C LYS A 333 -3.25 17.96 4.20
N TYR A 334 -4.03 16.95 3.82
CA TYR A 334 -4.96 16.32 4.77
C TYR A 334 -4.22 15.76 6.00
N GLN A 335 -3.14 15.00 5.82
CA GLN A 335 -2.35 14.49 6.95
C GLN A 335 -1.70 15.62 7.76
N LYS A 336 -1.19 16.66 7.10
CA LYS A 336 -0.63 17.84 7.78
C LYS A 336 -1.71 18.54 8.60
N ASP A 337 -2.90 18.70 8.06
CA ASP A 337 -4.03 19.38 8.70
C ASP A 337 -4.54 18.54 9.88
N VAL A 338 -4.71 17.22 9.73
CA VAL A 338 -5.06 16.31 10.83
C VAL A 338 -3.98 16.32 11.91
N LYS A 339 -2.70 16.20 11.55
CA LYS A 339 -1.59 16.26 12.52
C LYS A 339 -1.52 17.62 13.22
N ALA A 340 -1.72 18.71 12.48
CA ALA A 340 -1.77 20.04 13.05
C ALA A 340 -2.95 20.19 14.02
N ASP A 341 -4.11 19.64 13.66
CA ASP A 341 -5.29 19.69 14.50
C ASP A 341 -5.18 18.81 15.75
N LEU A 342 -4.58 17.62 15.66
CA LEU A 342 -4.25 16.79 16.83
C LEU A 342 -3.22 17.49 17.74
N GLN A 343 -2.17 18.07 17.15
CA GLN A 343 -1.17 18.87 17.89
C GLN A 343 -1.80 20.09 18.56
N GLN A 344 -2.74 20.75 17.89
CA GLN A 344 -3.43 21.91 18.43
C GLN A 344 -4.42 21.50 19.52
N LEU A 345 -5.16 20.39 19.37
CA LEU A 345 -6.01 19.83 20.43
C LEU A 345 -5.21 19.53 21.70
N LYS A 346 -4.01 18.93 21.57
CA LYS A 346 -3.09 18.68 22.69
C LYS A 346 -2.66 19.98 23.41
N LYS A 347 -2.64 21.11 22.70
CA LYS A 347 -2.31 22.43 23.26
C LYS A 347 -3.54 23.16 23.81
N ASP A 348 -4.68 22.99 23.16
CA ASP A 348 -5.93 23.68 23.49
C ASP A 348 -6.44 23.23 24.86
N ASP A 349 -6.34 21.93 25.19
CA ASP A 349 -6.78 21.37 26.47
C ASP A 349 -5.91 20.18 26.93
N LYS A 350 -5.53 20.18 28.21
CA LYS A 350 -4.62 19.17 28.79
C LYS A 350 -5.25 17.77 28.80
N GLU A 351 -6.51 17.65 29.19
CA GLU A 351 -7.18 16.35 29.33
C GLU A 351 -7.43 15.72 27.94
N ILE A 352 -7.75 16.54 26.95
CA ILE A 352 -7.82 16.10 25.56
C ILE A 352 -6.44 15.69 25.06
N GLY A 353 -5.39 16.42 25.44
CA GLY A 353 -4.02 16.06 25.09
C GLY A 353 -3.60 14.70 25.64
N GLU A 354 -3.90 14.43 26.91
CA GLU A 354 -3.66 13.14 27.56
C GLU A 354 -4.46 12.01 26.89
N MET A 355 -5.74 12.24 26.59
CA MET A 355 -6.57 11.29 25.85
C MET A 355 -5.99 10.92 24.48
N ILE A 356 -5.50 11.89 23.71
CA ILE A 356 -4.86 11.62 22.41
C ILE A 356 -3.58 10.80 22.62
N ILE A 357 -2.77 11.13 23.63
CA ILE A 357 -1.54 10.38 23.94
C ILE A 357 -1.86 8.94 24.36
N GLU A 358 -2.94 8.71 25.10
CA GLU A 358 -3.40 7.37 25.47
C GLU A 358 -3.83 6.56 24.25
N LEU A 359 -4.63 7.15 23.35
CA LEU A 359 -5.02 6.52 22.08
C LEU A 359 -3.81 6.21 21.19
N GLU A 360 -2.82 7.13 21.15
CA GLU A 360 -1.54 6.91 20.47
C GLU A 360 -0.69 5.81 21.12
N LYS A 361 -0.92 5.46 22.38
CA LYS A 361 -0.16 4.44 23.12
C LYS A 361 -0.97 3.17 23.41
N SER A 362 -2.18 3.04 22.85
CA SER A 362 -3.12 1.97 23.17
C SER A 362 -2.55 0.57 22.86
N LYS A 363 -3.32 -0.51 22.92
CA LYS A 363 -3.03 -1.75 22.17
C LYS A 363 -4.11 -2.00 21.10
N ASN A 364 -5.15 -1.17 21.09
CA ASN A 364 -6.29 -1.20 20.19
C ASN A 364 -6.22 -0.06 19.20
N VAL A 365 -6.75 -0.28 18.00
CA VAL A 365 -6.48 0.58 16.85
C VAL A 365 -7.40 1.74 16.76
N HIS A 366 -6.82 2.90 16.57
CA HIS A 366 -7.58 4.07 16.26
C HIS A 366 -7.06 4.63 14.93
N SER A 367 -7.97 4.79 13.97
CA SER A 367 -7.62 5.36 12.67
C SER A 367 -8.46 6.61 12.39
N ILE A 368 -7.87 7.60 11.74
CA ILE A 368 -8.58 8.77 11.22
C ILE A 368 -8.63 8.64 9.70
N THR A 369 -9.78 8.87 9.10
CA THR A 369 -9.95 8.82 7.65
C THR A 369 -10.85 9.96 7.20
N ARG A 370 -10.67 10.41 5.96
CA ARG A 370 -11.49 11.49 5.43
C ARG A 370 -12.94 11.04 5.30
N THR A 371 -13.88 11.85 5.79
CA THR A 371 -15.30 11.61 5.54
C THR A 371 -15.65 11.84 4.07
N LYS A 372 -16.79 11.29 3.60
CA LYS A 372 -17.32 11.66 2.28
C LYS A 372 -17.75 13.13 2.30
N ARG A 373 -17.38 13.90 1.27
CA ARG A 373 -17.73 15.32 1.13
C ARG A 373 -19.22 15.56 1.47
N GLY A 374 -19.48 16.41 2.46
CA GLY A 374 -20.84 16.75 2.92
C GLY A 374 -21.46 15.83 3.98
N LYS A 375 -20.69 14.90 4.58
CA LYS A 375 -21.14 14.08 5.72
C LYS A 375 -20.54 14.58 7.03
N SER A 376 -21.31 14.49 8.12
CA SER A 376 -20.83 14.81 9.47
C SER A 376 -19.72 13.85 9.91
N ASN A 377 -18.87 14.32 10.83
CA ASN A 377 -17.88 13.47 11.50
C ASN A 377 -18.59 12.33 12.24
N SER A 378 -17.93 11.17 12.32
CA SER A 378 -18.49 10.01 13.00
C SER A 378 -17.43 9.00 13.38
N SER A 379 -17.71 8.20 14.40
CA SER A 379 -16.91 7.08 14.85
C SER A 379 -17.60 5.74 14.57
N GLY A 380 -16.82 4.76 14.09
CA GLY A 380 -17.25 3.39 13.84
C GLY A 380 -16.48 2.38 14.69
N PHE A 381 -17.19 1.45 15.32
CA PHE A 381 -16.65 0.39 16.20
C PHE A 381 -17.69 -0.74 16.38
N ASP A 382 -17.29 -1.89 16.92
CA ASP A 382 -18.17 -3.04 17.16
C ASP A 382 -19.10 -2.78 18.36
N ARG A 383 -20.39 -2.65 18.08
CA ARG A 383 -21.40 -2.31 19.09
C ARG A 383 -21.65 -3.41 20.10
N GLU A 384 -21.53 -4.69 19.70
CA GLU A 384 -21.80 -5.81 20.60
C GLU A 384 -20.65 -6.02 21.58
N LYS A 385 -19.41 -5.76 21.15
CA LYS A 385 -18.25 -5.67 22.06
C LYS A 385 -18.38 -4.48 23.02
N ALA A 386 -18.80 -3.32 22.50
CA ALA A 386 -18.94 -2.11 23.31
C ALA A 386 -19.99 -2.26 24.43
N LYS A 387 -21.14 -2.88 24.15
CA LYS A 387 -22.16 -3.17 25.18
C LYS A 387 -21.71 -4.13 26.28
N LYS A 388 -20.63 -4.87 26.03
CA LYS A 388 -20.03 -5.84 26.97
C LYS A 388 -18.77 -5.28 27.63
N ASP A 389 -18.52 -3.97 27.48
CA ASP A 389 -17.36 -3.29 28.05
C ASP A 389 -16.02 -3.92 27.63
N ILE A 390 -15.96 -4.53 26.43
CA ILE A 390 -14.74 -5.12 25.89
C ILE A 390 -13.91 -4.03 25.19
N PRO A 391 -12.68 -3.74 25.65
CA PRO A 391 -11.75 -2.82 24.99
C PRO A 391 -11.56 -3.14 23.50
N GLN A 392 -11.61 -2.12 22.65
CA GLN A 392 -11.49 -2.28 21.20
C GLN A 392 -11.05 -1.00 20.48
N GLY A 393 -10.68 -1.15 19.21
CA GLY A 393 -10.34 -0.04 18.34
C GLY A 393 -11.55 0.64 17.69
N SER A 394 -11.29 1.72 16.93
CA SER A 394 -12.29 2.50 16.21
C SER A 394 -11.76 3.16 14.93
N ILE A 395 -12.68 3.55 14.06
CA ILE A 395 -12.42 4.37 12.87
C ILE A 395 -13.13 5.72 13.04
N ILE A 396 -12.38 6.82 12.97
CA ILE A 396 -12.89 8.19 13.01
C ILE A 396 -12.95 8.73 11.57
N ASN A 397 -14.15 9.07 11.10
CA ASN A 397 -14.35 9.79 9.84
C ASN A 397 -14.33 11.29 10.14
N TYR A 398 -13.37 12.01 9.58
CA TYR A 398 -13.10 13.41 9.88
C TYR A 398 -12.93 14.25 8.61
N ASP A 399 -13.41 15.49 8.64
CA ASP A 399 -13.15 16.48 7.60
C ASP A 399 -12.50 17.75 8.21
N PRO A 400 -11.21 18.03 7.92
CA PRO A 400 -10.57 19.27 8.35
C PRO A 400 -11.05 20.49 7.54
N ASP A 401 -11.72 20.29 6.40
CA ASP A 401 -12.18 21.39 5.54
C ASP A 401 -13.55 21.96 5.97
N VAL A 402 -14.30 21.26 6.84
CA VAL A 402 -15.64 21.70 7.29
C VAL A 402 -15.52 22.75 8.40
N LYS A 403 -15.67 24.02 8.01
CA LYS A 403 -15.57 25.19 8.90
C LYS A 403 -16.93 25.79 9.29
N THR A 404 -18.02 25.07 9.06
CA THR A 404 -19.39 25.53 9.31
C THR A 404 -20.24 24.47 10.01
N ASP A 405 -21.16 24.87 10.89
CA ASP A 405 -22.17 24.00 11.50
C ASP A 405 -23.39 23.77 10.58
N ILE A 406 -24.37 22.98 11.04
CA ILE A 406 -25.61 22.67 10.30
C ILE A 406 -26.49 23.90 10.00
N ASN A 407 -26.25 25.01 10.70
CA ASN A 407 -26.98 26.27 10.56
C ASN A 407 -26.17 27.32 9.79
N GLY A 408 -24.99 26.97 9.28
CA GLY A 408 -24.11 27.87 8.52
C GLY A 408 -23.20 28.76 9.36
N ASN A 409 -23.17 28.61 10.68
CA ASN A 409 -22.26 29.38 11.54
C ASN A 409 -20.84 28.83 11.47
N HIS A 410 -19.83 29.69 11.64
CA HIS A 410 -18.44 29.25 11.75
C HIS A 410 -18.29 28.23 12.88
N ARG A 411 -17.60 27.12 12.61
CA ARG A 411 -17.28 26.09 13.60
C ARG A 411 -15.85 25.61 13.35
N THR A 412 -15.06 25.55 14.41
CA THR A 412 -13.71 24.98 14.32
C THR A 412 -13.78 23.47 14.00
N PRO A 413 -13.12 22.96 12.94
CA PRO A 413 -13.10 21.54 12.59
C PRO A 413 -12.70 20.62 13.75
N ARG A 414 -11.76 21.09 14.59
CA ARG A 414 -11.27 20.41 15.80
C ARG A 414 -12.35 20.05 16.82
N ILE A 415 -13.44 20.81 16.91
CA ILE A 415 -14.56 20.50 17.82
C ILE A 415 -15.19 19.15 17.44
N GLY A 416 -15.33 18.90 16.13
CA GLY A 416 -15.84 17.63 15.64
C GLY A 416 -14.85 16.50 15.86
N LEU A 417 -13.56 16.75 15.68
CA LEU A 417 -12.52 15.76 15.93
C LEU A 417 -12.45 15.36 17.41
N SER A 418 -12.46 16.32 18.33
CA SER A 418 -12.44 16.04 19.78
C SER A 418 -13.65 15.24 20.25
N HIS A 419 -14.81 15.45 19.63
CA HIS A 419 -16.02 14.67 19.89
C HIS A 419 -15.81 13.20 19.55
N GLU A 420 -15.31 12.90 18.34
CA GLU A 420 -15.10 11.52 17.91
C GLU A 420 -13.93 10.84 18.63
N LEU A 421 -12.92 11.62 19.04
CA LEU A 421 -11.83 11.13 19.89
C LEU A 421 -12.34 10.67 21.26
N GLN A 422 -13.35 11.32 21.83
CA GLN A 422 -13.97 10.84 23.07
C GLN A 422 -14.61 9.46 22.87
N HIS A 423 -15.37 9.26 21.78
CA HIS A 423 -15.97 7.95 21.49
C HIS A 423 -14.91 6.87 21.30
N SER A 424 -13.82 7.23 20.61
CA SER A 424 -12.63 6.39 20.45
C SER A 424 -12.01 6.01 21.81
N SER A 425 -11.84 6.98 22.72
CA SER A 425 -11.32 6.72 24.07
C SER A 425 -12.28 5.88 24.92
N ASP A 426 -13.58 6.07 24.77
CA ASP A 426 -14.58 5.33 25.55
C ASP A 426 -14.59 3.84 25.18
N VAL A 427 -14.45 3.51 23.89
CA VAL A 427 -14.36 2.10 23.45
C VAL A 427 -13.01 1.48 23.74
N ASP A 428 -11.93 2.26 23.71
CA ASP A 428 -10.59 1.79 24.06
C ASP A 428 -10.51 1.37 25.54
N LYS A 429 -11.12 2.17 26.42
CA LYS A 429 -11.15 1.92 27.87
C LYS A 429 -12.22 0.91 28.30
N GLY A 430 -13.10 0.48 27.40
CA GLY A 430 -14.23 -0.39 27.74
C GLY A 430 -15.27 0.28 28.64
N ILE A 431 -15.49 1.60 28.51
CA ILE A 431 -16.44 2.38 29.34
C ILE A 431 -17.59 2.99 28.52
N MET A 432 -17.79 2.49 27.30
CA MET A 432 -18.79 2.98 26.36
C MET A 432 -20.22 2.72 26.86
N SER A 433 -20.89 3.74 27.39
CA SER A 433 -22.21 3.59 27.99
C SER A 433 -23.35 4.01 27.05
N TYR A 434 -24.28 3.07 26.85
CA TYR A 434 -25.55 3.27 26.15
C TYR A 434 -26.71 3.60 27.10
N GLU A 435 -26.45 3.70 28.40
CA GLU A 435 -27.46 4.08 29.36
C GLU A 435 -27.92 5.51 29.11
N ASN A 436 -29.23 5.68 29.09
CA ASN A 436 -29.84 6.97 28.96
C ASN A 436 -30.04 7.57 30.35
N ILE A 437 -29.72 8.84 30.51
CA ILE A 437 -30.29 9.60 31.63
C ILE A 437 -31.81 9.74 31.44
N GLY A 438 -32.55 10.09 32.49
CA GLY A 438 -34.03 10.15 32.49
C GLY A 438 -34.70 11.02 31.40
N ASN A 439 -33.93 11.77 30.60
CA ASN A 439 -34.40 12.51 29.41
C ASN A 439 -34.06 11.82 28.06
N GLY A 440 -33.55 10.59 28.08
CA GLY A 440 -33.27 9.77 26.90
C GLY A 440 -31.98 10.10 26.13
N ILE A 441 -31.04 10.86 26.72
CA ILE A 441 -29.72 11.13 26.11
C ILE A 441 -28.71 10.08 26.61
N PRO A 442 -27.97 9.39 25.72
CA PRO A 442 -26.95 8.43 26.13
C PRO A 442 -25.78 9.11 26.84
N MET A 443 -25.28 8.51 27.92
CA MET A 443 -24.15 9.05 28.70
C MET A 443 -22.88 9.26 27.86
N ARG A 444 -22.57 8.39 26.90
CA ARG A 444 -21.45 8.56 25.94
C ARG A 444 -21.51 9.88 25.17
N GLU A 445 -22.70 10.32 24.79
CA GLU A 445 -22.89 11.56 24.02
C GLU A 445 -22.69 12.78 24.93
N ILE A 446 -23.09 12.68 26.21
CA ILE A 446 -22.85 13.74 27.21
C ILE A 446 -21.35 13.90 27.43
N ARG A 447 -20.60 12.79 27.59
CA ARG A 447 -19.13 12.83 27.70
C ARG A 447 -18.49 13.48 26.47
N ALA A 448 -18.86 13.04 25.27
CA ALA A 448 -18.34 13.61 24.03
C ALA A 448 -18.68 15.10 23.85
N ILE A 449 -19.86 15.53 24.33
CA ILE A 449 -20.27 16.95 24.32
C ILE A 449 -19.49 17.77 25.34
N ASN A 450 -19.20 17.24 26.54
CA ASN A 450 -18.34 17.92 27.51
C ASN A 450 -16.93 18.09 26.95
N THR A 451 -16.40 17.06 26.28
CA THR A 451 -15.10 17.10 25.60
C THR A 451 -15.06 18.14 24.47
N GLU A 452 -16.07 18.19 23.60
CA GLU A 452 -16.13 19.23 22.57
C GLU A 452 -16.34 20.65 23.16
N ASN A 453 -17.04 20.78 24.30
CA ASN A 453 -17.26 22.06 24.99
C ASN A 453 -15.98 22.66 25.57
N LYS A 454 -14.99 21.83 25.95
CA LYS A 454 -13.64 22.29 26.33
C LYS A 454 -12.98 23.02 25.17
N ILE A 455 -13.07 22.46 23.95
CA ILE A 455 -12.55 23.11 22.74
C ILE A 455 -13.35 24.36 22.38
N ARG A 456 -14.70 24.30 22.42
CA ARG A 456 -15.56 25.46 22.15
C ARG A 456 -15.22 26.66 23.04
N LYS A 457 -14.97 26.43 24.33
CA LYS A 457 -14.54 27.47 25.27
C LYS A 457 -13.22 28.12 24.86
N ARG A 458 -12.29 27.36 24.27
CA ARG A 458 -10.99 27.86 23.81
C ARG A 458 -11.07 28.63 22.49
N THR A 459 -11.97 28.21 21.60
CA THR A 459 -12.15 28.82 20.28
C THR A 459 -13.19 29.95 20.26
N GLY A 460 -13.90 30.18 21.37
CA GLY A 460 -14.95 31.19 21.48
C GLY A 460 -16.29 30.76 20.86
N ASP A 461 -16.42 29.49 20.48
CA ASP A 461 -17.66 28.91 19.96
C ASP A 461 -18.72 28.77 21.08
N ALA A 462 -19.99 28.89 20.72
CA ALA A 462 -21.09 28.74 21.68
C ALA A 462 -21.08 27.34 22.33
N LYS A 463 -21.30 27.30 23.66
CA LYS A 463 -21.42 26.05 24.43
C LYS A 463 -22.59 25.24 23.90
N ARG A 464 -22.36 23.96 23.61
CA ARG A 464 -23.41 23.03 23.21
C ARG A 464 -24.15 22.53 24.45
N THR A 465 -25.46 22.80 24.50
CA THR A 465 -26.35 22.42 25.61
C THR A 465 -27.45 21.44 25.19
N GLU A 466 -27.42 20.97 23.94
CA GLU A 466 -28.47 20.12 23.36
C GLU A 466 -27.90 18.96 22.50
N TYR A 467 -28.64 17.86 22.49
CA TYR A 467 -28.39 16.69 21.64
C TYR A 467 -29.70 16.23 20.99
N ARG A 468 -29.75 16.24 19.65
CA ARG A 468 -30.93 15.84 18.85
C ARG A 468 -32.24 16.47 19.34
N GLY A 469 -32.19 17.78 19.64
CA GLY A 469 -33.35 18.56 20.12
C GLY A 469 -33.72 18.35 21.59
N ARG A 470 -32.90 17.63 22.37
CA ARG A 470 -33.11 17.44 23.82
C ARG A 470 -32.10 18.23 24.63
N LYS A 471 -32.58 18.96 25.64
CA LYS A 471 -31.75 19.76 26.55
C LYS A 471 -30.96 18.86 27.50
N ILE A 472 -29.65 19.09 27.57
CA ILE A 472 -28.75 18.41 28.50
C ILE A 472 -28.90 19.08 29.88
N PRO A 473 -29.14 18.32 30.97
CA PRO A 473 -29.26 18.89 32.30
C PRO A 473 -28.00 19.66 32.69
N GLN A 474 -28.15 20.89 33.23
CA GLN A 474 -27.02 21.76 33.56
C GLN A 474 -26.01 21.09 34.49
N LYS A 475 -26.48 20.25 35.42
CA LYS A 475 -25.63 19.49 36.36
C LYS A 475 -24.70 18.46 35.70
N LEU A 476 -24.93 18.13 34.43
CA LEU A 476 -24.14 17.16 33.64
C LEU A 476 -23.27 17.84 32.58
N LEU A 477 -23.38 19.16 32.43
CA LEU A 477 -22.55 19.97 31.55
C LEU A 477 -21.42 20.58 32.37
N GLU A 478 -20.25 19.97 32.30
CA GLU A 478 -19.00 20.49 32.91
C GLU A 478 -18.61 21.86 32.31
#